data_AF-A0A2S2DQC1-F1
#
_entry.id   AF-A0A2S2DQC1-F1
#
_cell.length_a   1.000
_cell.length_b   1.000
_cell.length_c   1.000
_cell.angle_alpha   90.00
_cell.angle_beta   90.00
_cell.angle_gamma   90.00
#
_symmetry.space_group_name_H-M   'P 1'
#
loop_
_entity.id
_entity.type
_entity.pdbx_description
1 polymer ?
#
loop_
_entity_poly.entity_id
_entity_poly.type
_entity_poly.pdbx_seq_one_letter_code
_entity_poly.pdbx_strand_id
1 'polypeptide(L)'
;MLGSLFKSTLQNTLRPLRQPEFDASRLGGVAIALPAPNGLTVPPGCAAVLVDQAGRSRRQAAGSRIAAIEGETAWCVHPGPYTCELTPFAGAPEIGLRVHFAIDASDPRATHQRFDLFLASEAGCMVELGGFVELAQTALQRELAQGNLELPPCTTLEEWNAFRTGFNQLLYTRFGVTVDDCVPVDLGAARDYAATLDARLAARLDAVHPSAAAREGALAPVAPQQAFVPACEDARALRRLFLELPCLMCAVRMAVLPADQERFRQHQDLLRRLDLVSLSVGTMPALELAAPGQPLAQEEQLRRARHSRRAAAALDEAWALLARLKVAGEGPLDALFDEADRIVANLETEAGARRAVTAREVELEEV
;
A
#
# COMPACT_ATOMS: atom_id res chain seq x y z
N MET A 1 4.60 -49.84 -40.67
CA MET A 1 5.86 -49.34 -40.07
C MET A 1 6.26 -48.04 -40.74
N LEU A 2 5.67 -46.92 -40.31
CA LEU A 2 5.96 -45.56 -40.79
C LEU A 2 5.49 -44.60 -39.69
N GLY A 3 6.30 -44.43 -38.64
CA GLY A 3 5.85 -43.75 -37.43
C GLY A 3 6.99 -43.46 -36.46
N SER A 4 8.07 -42.86 -36.94
CA SER A 4 9.09 -42.26 -36.08
C SER A 4 9.98 -41.44 -36.99
N LEU A 5 9.87 -40.10 -36.97
CA LEU A 5 10.90 -39.15 -37.43
C LEU A 5 10.50 -37.67 -37.29
N PHE A 6 9.30 -37.32 -36.78
CA PHE A 6 8.89 -35.91 -36.61
C PHE A 6 8.76 -35.43 -35.15
N LYS A 7 9.14 -36.23 -34.14
CA LYS A 7 9.01 -35.85 -32.72
C LYS A 7 10.29 -35.28 -32.06
N SER A 8 11.38 -35.12 -32.81
CA SER A 8 12.70 -34.82 -32.21
C SER A 8 13.07 -33.32 -32.19
N THR A 9 12.35 -32.45 -32.89
CA THR A 9 12.89 -31.11 -33.24
C THR A 9 12.10 -29.91 -32.71
N LEU A 10 11.24 -30.09 -31.70
CA LEU A 10 10.46 -28.99 -31.09
C LEU A 10 10.54 -28.94 -29.55
N GLN A 11 11.55 -29.57 -28.94
CA GLN A 11 11.75 -29.56 -27.48
C GLN A 11 12.78 -28.53 -26.98
N ASN A 12 13.24 -27.59 -27.84
CA ASN A 12 14.40 -26.75 -27.51
C ASN A 12 14.16 -25.23 -27.46
N THR A 13 12.91 -24.76 -27.35
CA THR A 13 12.61 -23.30 -27.39
C THR A 13 11.73 -22.79 -26.25
N LEU A 14 11.79 -23.40 -25.07
CA LEU A 14 11.35 -22.76 -23.83
C LEU A 14 12.46 -22.90 -22.80
N ARG A 15 13.54 -22.12 -23.01
CA ARG A 15 14.41 -21.75 -21.89
C ARG A 15 13.50 -21.12 -20.84
N PRO A 16 13.45 -21.62 -19.60
CA PRO A 16 12.85 -20.84 -18.52
C PRO A 16 13.58 -19.50 -18.52
N LEU A 17 12.82 -18.40 -18.59
CA LEU A 17 13.34 -17.06 -18.30
C LEU A 17 14.19 -17.21 -17.03
N ARG A 18 15.50 -17.01 -17.15
CA ARG A 18 16.43 -17.08 -16.01
C ARG A 18 15.78 -16.26 -14.91
N GLN A 19 15.39 -16.90 -13.81
CA GLN A 19 15.02 -16.17 -12.61
C GLN A 19 16.19 -15.24 -12.31
N PRO A 20 15.94 -13.93 -12.11
CA PRO A 20 17.00 -13.00 -11.77
C PRO A 20 17.76 -13.58 -10.57
N GLU A 21 19.08 -13.60 -10.69
CA GLU A 21 19.95 -14.15 -9.66
C GLU A 21 19.67 -13.44 -8.34
N PHE A 22 19.43 -14.20 -7.27
CA PHE A 22 19.13 -13.64 -5.97
C PHE A 22 20.37 -12.92 -5.43
N ASP A 23 20.38 -11.60 -5.51
CA ASP A 23 21.46 -10.77 -4.99
C ASP A 23 21.18 -10.35 -3.56
N ALA A 24 21.70 -11.15 -2.62
CA ALA A 24 21.58 -10.90 -1.19
C ALA A 24 22.24 -9.57 -0.75
N SER A 25 23.18 -9.03 -1.52
CA SER A 25 23.91 -7.80 -1.14
C SER A 25 23.03 -6.56 -1.16
N ARG A 26 21.89 -6.60 -1.87
CA ARG A 26 20.92 -5.51 -1.92
C ARG A 26 20.07 -5.39 -0.65
N LEU A 27 19.91 -6.49 0.09
CA LEU A 27 19.11 -6.53 1.32
C LEU A 27 19.76 -5.71 2.43
N GLY A 28 18.97 -4.90 3.13
CA GLY A 28 19.45 -4.03 4.21
C GLY A 28 20.09 -2.72 3.74
N GLY A 29 20.34 -2.57 2.44
CA GLY A 29 20.84 -1.33 1.83
C GLY A 29 19.78 -0.64 0.98
N VAL A 30 19.55 -1.17 -0.22
CA VAL A 30 18.60 -0.60 -1.21
C VAL A 30 17.25 -1.31 -1.21
N ALA A 31 17.18 -2.53 -0.66
CA ALA A 31 15.97 -3.33 -0.59
C ALA A 31 15.70 -3.80 0.84
N ILE A 32 14.42 -3.76 1.21
CA ILE A 32 13.92 -4.28 2.48
C ILE A 32 13.57 -5.76 2.32
N ALA A 33 12.89 -6.10 1.22
CA ALA A 33 12.47 -7.47 0.90
C ALA A 33 12.69 -7.80 -0.57
N LEU A 34 13.25 -8.98 -0.83
CA LEU A 34 13.49 -9.52 -2.16
C LEU A 34 12.79 -10.86 -2.35
N PRO A 35 12.30 -11.17 -3.56
CA PRO A 35 11.70 -12.46 -3.84
C PRO A 35 12.79 -13.54 -3.76
N ALA A 36 12.53 -14.58 -2.97
CA ALA A 36 13.51 -15.60 -2.66
C ALA A 36 13.20 -16.90 -3.43
N PRO A 37 14.16 -17.46 -4.19
CA PRO A 37 13.95 -18.72 -4.87
C PRO A 37 13.83 -19.88 -3.87
N ASN A 38 13.03 -20.88 -4.23
CA ASN A 38 12.88 -22.08 -3.42
C ASN A 38 14.23 -22.81 -3.30
N GLY A 39 14.54 -23.32 -2.10
CA GLY A 39 15.79 -24.01 -1.82
C GLY A 39 16.98 -23.10 -1.45
N LEU A 40 16.81 -21.77 -1.46
CA LEU A 40 17.81 -20.82 -0.95
C LEU A 40 17.98 -20.97 0.56
N THR A 41 19.20 -20.85 1.07
CA THR A 41 19.46 -20.70 2.51
C THR A 41 19.28 -19.24 2.90
N VAL A 42 18.45 -18.97 3.92
CA VAL A 42 18.19 -17.60 4.39
C VAL A 42 19.51 -16.96 4.85
N PRO A 43 19.90 -15.80 4.29
CA PRO A 43 21.13 -15.12 4.69
C PRO A 43 21.18 -14.79 6.19
N PRO A 44 22.39 -14.68 6.78
CA PRO A 44 22.52 -14.25 8.17
C PRO A 44 21.91 -12.85 8.37
N GLY A 45 21.26 -12.64 9.52
CA GLY A 45 20.57 -11.38 9.82
C GLY A 45 19.25 -11.16 9.07
N CYS A 46 18.87 -12.05 8.15
CA CYS A 46 17.60 -12.00 7.43
C CYS A 46 16.60 -13.04 7.96
N ALA A 47 15.32 -12.84 7.63
CA ALA A 47 14.28 -13.84 7.78
C ALA A 47 13.63 -14.14 6.42
N ALA A 48 13.17 -15.36 6.21
CA ALA A 48 12.28 -15.64 5.08
C ALA A 48 10.82 -15.57 5.52
N VAL A 49 10.00 -14.87 4.74
CA VAL A 49 8.55 -14.79 4.92
C VAL A 49 7.91 -15.49 3.73
N LEU A 50 7.14 -16.54 3.99
CA LEU A 50 6.41 -17.29 2.98
C LEU A 50 4.93 -16.97 3.14
N VAL A 51 4.29 -16.58 2.05
CA VAL A 51 2.91 -16.10 2.03
C VAL A 51 2.10 -16.91 1.04
N ASP A 52 0.97 -17.46 1.47
CA ASP A 52 0.02 -18.15 0.58
C ASP A 52 -0.91 -17.16 -0.15
N GLN A 53 -1.75 -17.67 -1.06
CA GLN A 53 -2.71 -16.83 -1.79
C GLN A 53 -3.79 -16.21 -0.90
N ALA A 54 -4.06 -16.79 0.27
CA ALA A 54 -5.01 -16.30 1.24
C ALA A 54 -4.37 -15.26 2.21
N GLY A 55 -3.09 -14.93 2.03
CA GLY A 55 -2.35 -13.99 2.87
C GLY A 55 -1.88 -14.57 4.21
N ARG A 56 -1.95 -15.89 4.41
CA ARG A 56 -1.37 -16.52 5.60
C ARG A 56 0.14 -16.58 5.42
N SER A 57 0.84 -16.10 6.45
CA SER A 57 2.30 -16.05 6.46
C SER A 57 2.90 -17.05 7.43
N ARG A 58 4.11 -17.51 7.11
CA ARG A 58 4.99 -18.22 8.03
C ARG A 58 6.42 -17.74 7.84
N ARG A 59 7.16 -17.62 8.93
CA ARG A 59 8.55 -17.16 8.91
C ARG A 59 9.53 -18.31 9.09
N GLN A 60 10.68 -18.22 8.44
CA GLN A 60 11.83 -19.10 8.65
C GLN A 60 13.04 -18.26 9.04
N ALA A 61 13.78 -18.72 10.04
CA ALA A 61 14.94 -18.01 10.57
C ALA A 61 16.16 -18.10 9.63
N ALA A 62 17.12 -17.20 9.82
CA ALA A 62 18.43 -17.24 9.18
C ALA A 62 19.06 -18.65 9.23
N GLY A 63 19.73 -19.06 8.16
CA GLY A 63 20.35 -20.39 8.04
C GLY A 63 19.37 -21.53 7.71
N SER A 64 18.06 -21.30 7.78
CA SER A 64 17.05 -22.28 7.32
C SER A 64 17.03 -22.35 5.79
N ARG A 65 16.69 -23.51 5.24
CA ARG A 65 16.47 -23.65 3.80
C ARG A 65 15.01 -23.32 3.47
N ILE A 66 14.82 -22.33 2.60
CA ILE A 66 13.49 -21.94 2.11
C ILE A 66 12.88 -23.14 1.41
N ALA A 67 11.77 -23.61 1.95
CA ALA A 67 10.93 -24.65 1.38
C ALA A 67 9.54 -24.07 1.15
N ALA A 68 9.32 -23.46 -0.01
CA ALA A 68 8.02 -22.94 -0.43
C ALA A 68 7.11 -24.08 -0.89
N ILE A 69 5.87 -24.06 -0.42
CA ILE A 69 4.79 -24.97 -0.83
C ILE A 69 4.16 -24.44 -2.13
N GLU A 70 3.50 -25.29 -2.89
CA GLU A 70 2.78 -24.89 -4.11
C GLU A 70 1.81 -23.73 -3.82
N GLY A 71 1.95 -22.64 -4.59
CA GLY A 71 1.15 -21.43 -4.42
C GLY A 71 1.67 -20.41 -3.39
N GLU A 72 2.73 -20.73 -2.64
CA GLU A 72 3.39 -19.77 -1.75
C GLU A 72 4.38 -18.88 -2.52
N THR A 73 4.43 -17.60 -2.15
CA THR A 73 5.49 -16.68 -2.54
C THR A 73 6.46 -16.51 -1.37
N ALA A 74 7.75 -16.71 -1.62
CA ALA A 74 8.79 -16.55 -0.61
C ALA A 74 9.53 -15.22 -0.77
N TRP A 75 9.76 -14.55 0.35
CA TRP A 75 10.47 -13.28 0.45
C TRP A 75 11.63 -13.44 1.44
N CYS A 76 12.81 -12.94 1.11
CA CYS A 76 13.86 -12.69 2.08
C CYS A 76 13.76 -11.24 2.55
N VAL A 77 13.68 -11.05 3.85
CA VAL A 77 13.49 -9.75 4.51
C VAL A 77 14.68 -9.46 5.41
N HIS A 78 15.23 -8.26 5.32
CA HIS A 78 16.20 -7.75 6.27
C HIS A 78 15.50 -6.81 7.26
N PRO A 79 15.58 -7.06 8.58
CA PRO A 79 14.77 -6.32 9.57
C PRO A 79 15.25 -4.89 9.83
N GLY A 80 16.48 -4.55 9.43
CA GLY A 80 17.06 -3.22 9.67
C GLY A 80 18.29 -3.30 10.59
N PRO A 81 18.74 -2.16 11.15
CA PRO A 81 18.07 -0.85 11.16
C PRO A 81 18.11 -0.12 9.81
N TYR A 82 17.11 0.72 9.56
CA TYR A 82 17.05 1.61 8.40
C TYR A 82 17.02 3.08 8.83
N THR A 83 17.54 3.95 7.96
CA THR A 83 17.45 5.40 8.12
C THR A 83 16.93 6.02 6.83
N CYS A 84 15.95 6.90 6.93
CA CYS A 84 15.42 7.63 5.78
C CYS A 84 15.05 9.08 6.15
N GLU A 85 14.84 9.89 5.12
CA GLU A 85 14.39 11.27 5.24
C GLU A 85 13.02 11.41 4.58
N LEU A 86 12.05 11.91 5.34
CA LEU A 86 10.67 12.13 4.92
C LEU A 86 10.37 13.62 4.77
N THR A 87 9.44 13.92 3.89
CA THR A 87 8.93 15.26 3.63
C THR A 87 7.51 15.40 4.20
N PRO A 88 7.32 15.88 5.43
CA PRO A 88 6.00 16.04 6.01
C PRO A 88 5.09 16.98 5.21
N PHE A 89 5.66 18.03 4.58
CA PHE A 89 4.89 19.02 3.84
C PHE A 89 5.31 19.09 2.37
N ALA A 90 4.43 18.70 1.45
CA ALA A 90 4.69 18.82 0.01
C ALA A 90 4.88 20.28 -0.46
N GLY A 91 4.34 21.24 0.30
CA GLY A 91 4.49 22.68 0.08
C GLY A 91 5.81 23.28 0.56
N ALA A 92 6.47 22.65 1.54
CA ALA A 92 7.72 23.09 2.16
C ALA A 92 8.71 21.90 2.23
N PRO A 93 9.29 21.49 1.07
CA PRO A 93 10.13 20.31 0.96
C PRO A 93 11.48 20.40 1.69
N GLU A 94 11.87 21.60 2.13
CA GLU A 94 13.01 21.90 2.99
C GLU A 94 12.79 21.45 4.44
N ILE A 95 11.53 21.38 4.91
CA ILE A 95 11.21 20.86 6.23
C ILE A 95 11.16 19.33 6.13
N GLY A 96 12.12 18.66 6.76
CA GLY A 96 12.25 17.21 6.74
C GLY A 96 12.15 16.55 8.10
N LEU A 97 11.95 15.24 8.07
CA LEU A 97 12.06 14.36 9.23
C LEU A 97 13.06 13.26 8.92
N ARG A 98 14.08 13.09 9.76
CA ARG A 98 14.93 11.90 9.72
C ARG A 98 14.33 10.84 10.63
N VAL A 99 14.10 9.66 10.06
CA VAL A 99 13.45 8.55 10.73
C VAL A 99 14.38 7.35 10.75
N HIS A 100 14.54 6.77 11.94
CA HIS A 100 15.16 5.49 12.17
C HIS A 100 14.08 4.47 12.48
N PHE A 101 14.05 3.38 11.72
CA PHE A 101 13.02 2.36 11.88
C PHE A 101 13.58 0.96 11.67
N ALA A 102 12.87 0.00 12.25
CA ALA A 102 13.13 -1.42 12.09
C ALA A 102 11.82 -2.17 11.82
N ILE A 103 11.95 -3.36 11.24
CA ILE A 103 10.86 -4.32 11.10
C ILE A 103 10.93 -5.25 12.28
N ASP A 104 9.78 -5.49 12.90
CA ASP A 104 9.69 -6.35 14.06
C ASP A 104 10.26 -7.74 13.78
N ALA A 105 11.09 -8.17 14.72
CA ALA A 105 11.63 -9.51 14.75
C ALA A 105 10.50 -10.53 14.86
N SER A 106 10.80 -11.76 14.43
CA SER A 106 9.78 -12.80 14.43
C SER A 106 9.32 -13.14 15.85
N ASP A 107 8.12 -12.69 16.24
CA ASP A 107 7.50 -13.07 17.52
C ASP A 107 6.75 -14.40 17.37
N PRO A 108 7.17 -15.47 18.07
CA PRO A 108 6.47 -16.76 18.05
C PRO A 108 5.09 -16.73 18.70
N ARG A 109 4.74 -15.67 19.43
CA ARG A 109 3.42 -15.48 20.06
C ARG A 109 2.43 -14.71 19.18
N ALA A 110 2.93 -14.02 18.15
CA ALA A 110 2.09 -13.28 17.22
C ALA A 110 1.56 -14.22 16.14
N THR A 111 0.24 -14.41 16.07
CA THR A 111 -0.41 -15.24 15.04
C THR A 111 -0.16 -14.72 13.63
N HIS A 112 -0.07 -13.39 13.47
CA HIS A 112 0.29 -12.72 12.21
C HIS A 112 1.13 -11.50 12.52
N GLN A 113 2.27 -11.35 11.85
CA GLN A 113 3.07 -10.13 11.93
C GLN A 113 2.59 -9.13 10.89
N ARG A 114 2.47 -7.86 11.29
CA ARG A 114 1.88 -6.83 10.42
C ARG A 114 2.69 -6.57 9.15
N PHE A 115 4.01 -6.66 9.24
CA PHE A 115 4.86 -6.54 8.07
C PHE A 115 4.60 -7.66 7.05
N ASP A 116 4.21 -8.85 7.51
CA ASP A 116 3.87 -9.96 6.60
C ASP A 116 2.57 -9.67 5.84
N LEU A 117 1.61 -9.00 6.49
CA LEU A 117 0.38 -8.54 5.82
C LEU A 117 0.69 -7.51 4.74
N PHE A 118 1.59 -6.56 5.02
CA PHE A 118 2.08 -5.61 4.01
C PHE A 118 2.75 -6.32 2.84
N LEU A 119 3.59 -7.32 3.09
CA LEU A 119 4.19 -8.13 2.02
C LEU A 119 3.13 -8.88 1.22
N ALA A 120 2.13 -9.44 1.89
CA ALA A 120 1.06 -10.18 1.23
C ALA A 120 0.20 -9.29 0.33
N SER A 121 -0.03 -8.04 0.74
CA SER A 121 -0.96 -7.11 0.09
C SER A 121 -0.30 -6.21 -0.96
N GLU A 122 0.92 -5.75 -0.72
CA GLU A 122 1.57 -4.67 -1.47
C GLU A 122 2.94 -5.01 -2.06
N ALA A 123 3.66 -5.99 -1.50
CA ALA A 123 4.94 -6.39 -2.10
C ALA A 123 4.67 -7.06 -3.45
N GLY A 124 4.83 -6.29 -4.52
CA GLY A 124 4.70 -6.76 -5.89
C GLY A 124 5.82 -7.75 -6.22
N CYS A 125 6.88 -7.28 -6.86
CA CYS A 125 8.06 -8.10 -7.17
C CYS A 125 9.23 -7.89 -6.19
N MET A 126 9.34 -6.70 -5.59
CA MET A 126 10.34 -6.35 -4.56
C MET A 126 9.86 -5.16 -3.74
N VAL A 127 10.36 -5.08 -2.50
CA VAL A 127 10.18 -3.91 -1.64
C VAL A 127 11.51 -3.18 -1.56
N GLU A 128 11.67 -2.19 -2.43
CA GLU A 128 12.82 -1.28 -2.38
C GLU A 128 12.64 -0.27 -1.24
N LEU A 129 13.75 0.13 -0.62
CA LEU A 129 13.73 1.10 0.47
C LEU A 129 13.13 2.44 0.00
N GLY A 130 13.50 2.92 -1.20
CA GLY A 130 12.95 4.16 -1.75
C GLY A 130 11.44 4.11 -1.92
N GLY A 131 10.91 3.03 -2.51
CA GLY A 131 9.45 2.87 -2.67
C GLY A 131 8.71 2.76 -1.33
N PHE A 132 9.31 2.11 -0.33
CA PHE A 132 8.74 2.09 1.02
C PHE A 132 8.72 3.47 1.67
N VAL A 133 9.80 4.25 1.51
CA VAL A 133 9.89 5.63 2.01
C VAL A 133 8.83 6.53 1.38
N GLU A 134 8.54 6.37 0.08
CA GLU A 134 7.44 7.08 -0.60
C GLU A 134 6.06 6.74 -0.03
N LEU A 135 5.81 5.46 0.27
CA LEU A 135 4.56 5.02 0.91
C LEU A 135 4.42 5.61 2.32
N ALA A 136 5.48 5.52 3.13
CA ALA A 136 5.51 6.09 4.48
C ALA A 136 5.31 7.62 4.46
N GLN A 137 5.96 8.31 3.52
CA GLN A 137 5.80 9.76 3.33
C GLN A 137 4.37 10.11 2.93
N THR A 138 3.77 9.36 2.00
CA THR A 138 2.39 9.59 1.54
C THR A 138 1.38 9.41 2.69
N ALA A 139 1.58 8.38 3.52
CA ALA A 139 0.77 8.16 4.71
C ALA A 139 0.91 9.33 5.71
N LEU A 140 2.14 9.77 5.99
CA LEU A 140 2.41 10.90 6.87
C LEU A 140 1.75 12.20 6.36
N GLN A 141 1.95 12.53 5.08
CA GLN A 141 1.39 13.73 4.47
C GLN A 141 -0.14 13.75 4.51
N ARG A 142 -0.78 12.58 4.34
CA ARG A 142 -2.25 12.46 4.43
C ARG A 142 -2.74 12.78 5.84
N GLU A 143 -2.13 12.19 6.86
CA GLU A 143 -2.54 12.43 8.24
C GLU A 143 -2.29 13.86 8.70
N LEU A 144 -1.20 14.49 8.25
CA LEU A 144 -0.94 15.91 8.48
C LEU A 144 -1.98 16.80 7.78
N ALA A 145 -2.34 16.49 6.53
CA ALA A 145 -3.33 17.26 5.78
C ALA A 145 -4.75 17.16 6.37
N GLN A 146 -5.07 16.04 7.02
CA GLN A 146 -6.34 15.84 7.72
C GLN A 146 -6.35 16.41 9.14
N GLY A 147 -5.20 16.88 9.66
CA GLY A 147 -5.07 17.35 11.05
C GLY A 147 -5.11 16.22 12.09
N ASN A 148 -4.94 14.96 11.66
CA ASN A 148 -4.92 13.79 12.54
C ASN A 148 -3.58 13.63 13.25
N LEU A 149 -2.51 14.04 12.58
CA LEU A 149 -1.21 14.29 13.17
C LEU A 149 -0.93 15.77 13.07
N GLU A 150 -0.31 16.32 14.10
CA GLU A 150 0.15 17.70 14.11
C GLU A 150 1.66 17.67 14.26
N LEU A 151 2.37 18.29 13.32
CA LEU A 151 3.80 18.55 13.47
C LEU A 151 3.91 19.90 14.19
N PRO A 152 4.14 19.92 15.52
CA PRO A 152 4.17 21.17 16.25
C PRO A 152 5.33 22.04 15.75
N PRO A 153 5.25 23.37 15.88
CA PRO A 153 6.37 24.28 15.62
C PRO A 153 7.54 24.12 16.62
N CYS A 154 7.66 22.94 17.24
CA CYS A 154 8.59 22.58 18.32
C CYS A 154 8.46 23.50 19.55
N THR A 155 7.24 23.74 20.02
CA THR A 155 6.97 24.55 21.21
C THR A 155 7.19 23.80 22.52
N THR A 156 6.88 22.50 22.57
CA THR A 156 7.10 21.65 23.75
C THR A 156 7.58 20.24 23.41
N LEU A 157 8.25 19.60 24.37
CA LEU A 157 8.64 18.18 24.27
C LEU A 157 7.42 17.25 24.27
N GLU A 158 6.34 17.64 24.95
CA GLU A 158 5.11 16.85 25.04
C GLU A 158 4.41 16.75 23.68
N GLU A 159 4.25 17.87 22.97
CA GLU A 159 3.69 17.87 21.62
C GLU A 159 4.53 17.03 20.64
N TRP A 160 5.86 17.11 20.77
CA TRP A 160 6.76 16.27 19.95
C TRP A 160 6.60 14.78 20.25
N ASN A 161 6.49 14.41 21.53
CA ASN A 161 6.27 13.03 21.93
C ASN A 161 4.89 12.51 21.52
N ALA A 162 3.86 13.35 21.53
CA ALA A 162 2.53 13.03 21.03
C ALA A 162 2.57 12.75 19.52
N PHE A 163 3.22 13.62 18.74
CA PHE A 163 3.45 13.39 17.31
C PHE A 163 4.21 12.08 17.06
N ARG A 164 5.33 11.85 17.75
CA ARG A 164 6.13 10.62 17.60
C ARG A 164 5.34 9.37 17.94
N THR A 165 4.55 9.40 19.02
CA THR A 165 3.69 8.29 19.41
C THR A 165 2.65 7.99 18.33
N GLY A 166 1.96 9.03 17.84
CA GLY A 166 0.98 8.90 16.76
C GLY A 166 1.61 8.37 15.46
N PHE A 167 2.75 8.91 15.06
CA PHE A 167 3.47 8.49 13.85
C PHE A 167 3.99 7.05 13.95
N ASN A 168 4.58 6.67 15.09
CA ASN A 168 5.00 5.29 15.34
C ASN A 168 3.79 4.34 15.29
N GLN A 169 2.67 4.72 15.91
CA GLN A 169 1.47 3.90 15.87
C GLN A 169 0.90 3.77 14.46
N LEU A 170 0.94 4.83 13.64
CA LEU A 170 0.55 4.80 12.23
C LEU A 170 1.40 3.80 11.44
N LEU A 171 2.73 3.94 11.51
CA LEU A 171 3.65 3.07 10.77
C LEU A 171 3.57 1.62 11.24
N TYR A 172 3.44 1.41 12.55
CA TYR A 172 3.25 0.08 13.11
C TYR A 172 1.91 -0.53 12.70
N THR A 173 0.84 0.26 12.59
CA THR A 173 -0.49 -0.24 12.22
C THR A 173 -0.61 -0.56 10.75
N ARG A 174 -0.10 0.33 9.89
CA ARG A 174 -0.26 0.20 8.45
C ARG A 174 0.80 -0.69 7.79
N PHE A 175 2.04 -0.61 8.26
CA PHE A 175 3.18 -1.27 7.63
C PHE A 175 3.84 -2.33 8.52
N GLY A 176 3.58 -2.31 9.83
CA GLY A 176 4.22 -3.24 10.76
C GLY A 176 5.71 -2.95 11.00
N VAL A 177 6.10 -1.68 10.93
CA VAL A 177 7.43 -1.21 11.28
C VAL A 177 7.39 -0.38 12.55
N THR A 178 8.45 -0.45 13.34
CA THR A 178 8.63 0.31 14.57
C THR A 178 9.61 1.46 14.33
N VAL A 179 9.23 2.65 14.80
CA VAL A 179 10.07 3.86 14.72
C VAL A 179 10.86 3.98 16.00
N ASP A 180 12.17 3.80 15.90
CA ASP A 180 13.10 3.94 17.02
C ASP A 180 13.34 5.43 17.33
N ASP A 181 13.61 6.20 16.27
CA ASP A 181 13.92 7.62 16.40
C ASP A 181 13.34 8.44 15.25
N CYS A 182 12.93 9.65 15.57
CA CYS A 182 12.35 10.61 14.64
C CYS A 182 12.77 12.00 15.11
N VAL A 183 13.46 12.73 14.24
CA VAL A 183 14.00 14.06 14.52
C VAL A 183 13.74 15.02 13.34
N PRO A 184 13.41 16.29 13.60
CA PRO A 184 13.28 17.29 12.56
C PRO A 184 14.66 17.60 11.96
N VAL A 185 14.72 17.74 10.64
CA VAL A 185 15.96 18.05 9.90
C VAL A 185 15.67 19.08 8.80
N ASP A 186 16.66 19.91 8.51
CA ASP A 186 16.63 20.82 7.36
C ASP A 186 17.17 20.10 6.12
N LEU A 187 16.31 19.94 5.12
CA LEU A 187 16.65 19.33 3.83
C LEU A 187 16.98 20.36 2.76
N GLY A 188 17.01 21.66 3.07
CA GLY A 188 17.24 22.74 2.10
C GLY A 188 18.59 22.64 1.38
N ALA A 189 19.61 22.05 2.01
CA ALA A 189 20.90 21.79 1.35
C ALA A 189 20.81 20.64 0.32
N ALA A 190 19.92 19.67 0.55
CA ALA A 190 19.67 18.54 -0.36
C ALA A 190 18.58 18.84 -1.39
N ARG A 191 17.77 19.90 -1.17
CA ARG A 191 16.59 20.22 -1.97
C ARG A 191 16.52 21.71 -2.27
N ASP A 192 16.78 22.04 -3.52
CA ASP A 192 16.62 23.40 -4.02
C ASP A 192 15.13 23.70 -4.22
N TYR A 193 14.53 24.36 -3.24
CA TYR A 193 13.12 24.75 -3.30
C TYR A 193 12.85 25.80 -4.39
N ALA A 194 13.80 26.70 -4.66
CA ALA A 194 13.66 27.69 -5.72
C ALA A 194 13.58 26.99 -7.08
N ALA A 195 14.49 26.05 -7.34
CA ALA A 195 14.43 25.22 -8.56
C ALA A 195 13.14 24.38 -8.63
N THR A 196 12.63 23.91 -7.49
CA THR A 196 11.36 23.16 -7.43
C THR A 196 10.16 24.05 -7.78
N LEU A 197 10.14 25.30 -7.29
CA LEU A 197 9.10 26.28 -7.63
C LEU A 197 9.17 26.70 -9.09
N ASP A 198 10.37 26.93 -9.63
CA ASP A 198 10.58 27.25 -11.03
C ASP A 198 10.10 26.12 -11.94
N ALA A 199 10.40 24.86 -11.58
CA ALA A 199 9.91 23.69 -12.31
C ALA A 199 8.38 23.56 -12.25
N ARG A 200 7.76 23.82 -11.08
CA ARG A 200 6.29 23.83 -10.93
C ARG A 200 5.65 24.95 -11.76
N LEU A 201 6.27 26.12 -11.80
CA LEU A 201 5.80 27.26 -12.60
C LEU A 201 5.89 26.93 -14.09
N ALA A 202 7.01 26.38 -14.55
CA ALA A 202 7.20 25.93 -15.93
C ALA A 202 6.15 24.89 -16.35
N ALA A 203 5.93 23.86 -15.52
CA ALA A 203 4.93 22.82 -15.79
C ALA A 203 3.49 23.39 -15.85
N ARG A 204 3.17 24.39 -15.01
CA ARG A 204 1.85 25.06 -15.03
C ARG A 204 1.68 25.93 -16.27
N LEU A 205 2.73 26.62 -16.70
CA LEU A 205 2.72 27.44 -17.92
C LEU A 205 2.57 26.56 -19.17
N ASP A 206 3.25 25.41 -19.23
CA ASP A 206 3.10 24.43 -20.32
C ASP A 206 1.71 23.80 -20.38
N ALA A 207 1.06 23.58 -19.22
CA ALA A 207 -0.31 23.08 -19.16
C ALA A 207 -1.36 24.08 -19.64
N VAL A 208 -1.12 25.39 -19.47
CA VAL A 208 -2.03 26.47 -19.87
C VAL A 208 -1.78 26.91 -21.32
N HIS A 209 -0.52 26.87 -21.77
CA HIS A 209 -0.11 27.16 -23.13
C HIS A 209 0.82 26.06 -23.64
N PRO A 210 0.28 24.97 -24.24
CA PRO A 210 1.14 23.98 -24.86
C PRO A 210 1.88 24.64 -26.02
N SER A 211 3.15 24.98 -25.81
CA SER A 211 4.01 25.58 -26.83
C SER A 211 4.15 24.63 -28.01
N ALA A 212 4.05 25.15 -29.24
CA ALA A 212 4.27 24.37 -30.46
C ALA A 212 5.69 23.76 -30.52
N ALA A 213 6.67 24.37 -29.85
CA ALA A 213 8.03 23.85 -29.74
C ALA A 213 8.16 22.63 -28.80
N ALA A 214 7.20 22.42 -27.89
CA ALA A 214 7.17 21.23 -27.02
C ALA A 214 6.78 19.95 -27.76
N ARG A 215 6.21 20.05 -28.98
CA ARG A 215 5.91 18.88 -29.82
C ARG A 215 7.15 18.23 -30.45
N GLU A 216 8.26 18.96 -30.59
CA GLU A 216 9.49 18.45 -31.21
C GLU A 216 10.62 18.18 -30.21
N GLY A 217 10.56 18.74 -28.99
CA GLY A 217 11.59 18.58 -27.95
C GLY A 217 11.37 17.49 -26.89
N ALA A 218 10.26 16.73 -26.97
CA ALA A 218 9.85 15.77 -25.95
C ALA A 218 10.63 14.43 -25.95
N LEU A 219 11.97 14.50 -25.94
CA LEU A 219 12.87 13.35 -25.72
C LEU A 219 13.78 13.52 -24.49
N ALA A 220 13.51 14.48 -23.61
CA ALA A 220 14.12 14.49 -22.29
C ALA A 220 13.44 13.44 -21.39
N PRO A 221 14.19 12.57 -20.69
CA PRO A 221 13.60 11.53 -19.87
C PRO A 221 12.97 12.16 -18.64
N VAL A 222 11.66 12.37 -18.69
CA VAL A 222 10.84 12.47 -17.48
C VAL A 222 11.08 11.18 -16.71
N ALA A 223 11.54 11.28 -15.45
CA ALA A 223 11.62 10.15 -14.55
C ALA A 223 10.31 9.34 -14.66
N PRO A 224 10.37 8.00 -14.75
CA PRO A 224 9.20 7.21 -15.10
C PRO A 224 8.15 7.38 -14.00
N GLN A 225 7.21 8.31 -14.19
CA GLN A 225 5.90 8.23 -13.57
C GLN A 225 5.39 6.87 -14.02
N GLN A 226 5.32 5.92 -13.09
CA GLN A 226 4.81 4.59 -13.36
C GLN A 226 3.50 4.77 -14.12
N ALA A 227 3.50 4.41 -15.40
CA ALA A 227 2.34 4.60 -16.26
C ALA A 227 1.16 3.92 -15.55
N PHE A 228 0.07 4.66 -15.33
CA PHE A 228 -1.11 4.10 -14.67
C PHE A 228 -1.65 2.97 -15.55
N VAL A 229 -1.37 1.72 -15.17
CA VAL A 229 -1.91 0.52 -15.84
C VAL A 229 -3.16 0.11 -15.07
N PRO A 230 -4.38 0.32 -15.63
CA PRO A 230 -5.62 0.18 -14.88
C PRO A 230 -5.80 -1.22 -14.28
N ALA A 231 -5.44 -2.26 -15.04
CA ALA A 231 -5.52 -3.65 -14.60
C ALA A 231 -4.61 -3.95 -13.40
N CYS A 232 -3.37 -3.43 -13.42
CA CYS A 232 -2.42 -3.65 -12.33
C CYS A 232 -2.85 -2.91 -11.06
N GLU A 233 -3.30 -1.66 -11.20
CA GLU A 233 -3.75 -0.84 -10.06
C GLU A 233 -5.06 -1.36 -9.46
N ASP A 234 -6.02 -1.81 -10.29
CA ASP A 234 -7.25 -2.45 -9.82
C ASP A 234 -6.95 -3.75 -9.07
N ALA A 235 -6.13 -4.63 -9.65
CA ALA A 235 -5.77 -5.90 -9.02
C ALA A 235 -5.02 -5.69 -7.70
N ARG A 236 -4.08 -4.72 -7.64
CA ARG A 236 -3.38 -4.36 -6.42
C ARG A 236 -4.36 -3.84 -5.35
N ALA A 237 -5.22 -2.91 -5.71
CA ALA A 237 -6.20 -2.34 -4.78
C ALA A 237 -7.18 -3.39 -4.23
N LEU A 238 -7.73 -4.25 -5.10
CA LEU A 238 -8.62 -5.33 -4.67
C LEU A 238 -7.91 -6.37 -3.80
N ARG A 239 -6.67 -6.73 -4.13
CA ARG A 239 -5.86 -7.64 -3.31
C ARG A 239 -5.65 -7.06 -1.91
N ARG A 240 -5.32 -5.78 -1.82
CA ARG A 240 -5.21 -5.08 -0.53
C ARG A 240 -6.51 -5.12 0.25
N LEU A 241 -7.62 -4.70 -0.35
CA LEU A 241 -8.94 -4.73 0.29
C LEU A 241 -9.30 -6.14 0.79
N PHE A 242 -9.06 -7.16 -0.03
CA PHE A 242 -9.37 -8.55 0.30
C PHE A 242 -8.57 -9.06 1.51
N LEU A 243 -7.27 -8.74 1.60
CA LEU A 243 -6.41 -9.22 2.67
C LEU A 243 -6.49 -8.35 3.94
N GLU A 244 -6.58 -7.03 3.78
CA GLU A 244 -6.46 -6.09 4.88
C GLU A 244 -7.81 -5.83 5.58
N LEU A 245 -8.96 -5.83 4.90
CA LEU A 245 -10.26 -5.57 5.53
C LEU A 245 -10.59 -6.57 6.66
N PRO A 246 -10.42 -7.90 6.48
CA PRO A 246 -10.65 -8.85 7.59
C PRO A 246 -9.71 -8.59 8.78
N CYS A 247 -8.44 -8.27 8.52
CA CYS A 247 -7.47 -7.93 9.56
C CYS A 247 -7.85 -6.64 10.29
N LEU A 248 -8.28 -5.62 9.56
CA LEU A 248 -8.77 -4.36 10.10
C LEU A 248 -10.00 -4.61 10.99
N MET A 249 -10.99 -5.36 10.53
CA MET A 249 -12.20 -5.68 11.31
C MET A 249 -11.85 -6.42 12.61
N CYS A 250 -10.93 -7.40 12.55
CA CYS A 250 -10.43 -8.08 13.75
C CYS A 250 -9.74 -7.11 14.71
N ALA A 251 -8.94 -6.18 14.20
CA ALA A 251 -8.25 -5.20 15.04
C ALA A 251 -9.21 -4.16 15.63
N VAL A 252 -10.23 -3.73 14.89
CA VAL A 252 -11.30 -2.83 15.37
C VAL A 252 -12.08 -3.48 16.51
N ARG A 253 -12.45 -4.75 16.38
CA ARG A 253 -13.12 -5.53 17.46
C ARG A 253 -12.32 -5.56 18.77
N MET A 254 -11.00 -5.50 18.68
CA MET A 254 -10.11 -5.58 19.84
C MET A 254 -9.70 -4.20 20.37
N ALA A 255 -9.82 -3.14 19.58
CA ALA A 255 -9.30 -1.82 19.91
C ALA A 255 -10.22 -1.01 20.82
N VAL A 256 -11.54 -1.27 20.78
CA VAL A 256 -12.52 -0.52 21.56
C VAL A 256 -13.41 -1.49 22.33
N LEU A 257 -13.44 -1.38 23.65
CA LEU A 257 -14.46 -2.02 24.48
C LEU A 257 -15.58 -0.99 24.71
N PRO A 258 -16.76 -1.14 24.11
CA PRO A 258 -17.82 -0.14 24.26
C PRO A 258 -18.31 -0.09 25.70
N ALA A 259 -18.23 1.08 26.35
CA ALA A 259 -18.64 1.27 27.74
C ALA A 259 -20.16 1.37 27.91
N ASP A 260 -20.87 1.80 26.85
CA ASP A 260 -22.30 2.06 26.86
C ASP A 260 -23.02 1.37 25.67
N GLN A 261 -24.34 1.21 25.82
CA GLN A 261 -25.17 0.46 24.86
C GLN A 261 -25.25 1.14 23.48
N GLU A 262 -25.19 2.48 23.43
CA GLU A 262 -25.28 3.22 22.18
C GLU A 262 -24.01 3.04 21.35
N ARG A 263 -22.84 3.23 21.96
CA ARG A 263 -21.55 2.94 21.32
C ARG A 263 -21.39 1.48 20.93
N PHE A 264 -21.94 0.55 21.71
CA PHE A 264 -21.96 -0.85 21.32
C PHE A 264 -22.74 -1.06 20.01
N ARG A 265 -23.89 -0.42 19.84
CA ARG A 265 -24.68 -0.50 18.60
C ARG A 265 -23.98 0.16 17.42
N GLN A 266 -23.38 1.33 17.61
CA GLN A 266 -22.59 2.00 16.57
C GLN A 266 -21.41 1.13 16.13
N HIS A 267 -20.68 0.55 17.08
CA HIS A 267 -19.57 -0.36 16.79
C HIS A 267 -20.04 -1.62 16.04
N GLN A 268 -21.17 -2.22 16.43
CA GLN A 268 -21.75 -3.35 15.71
C GLN A 268 -22.16 -2.97 14.28
N ASP A 269 -22.76 -1.79 14.09
CA ASP A 269 -23.17 -1.33 12.78
C ASP A 269 -21.97 -1.11 11.86
N LEU A 270 -20.92 -0.48 12.38
CA LEU A 270 -19.67 -0.30 11.65
C LEU A 270 -19.06 -1.63 11.21
N LEU A 271 -18.96 -2.62 12.12
CA LEU A 271 -18.44 -3.95 11.77
C LEU A 271 -19.33 -4.67 10.75
N ARG A 272 -20.64 -4.52 10.84
CA ARG A 272 -21.60 -5.09 9.88
C ARG A 272 -21.41 -4.47 8.49
N ARG A 273 -21.26 -3.16 8.41
CA ARG A 273 -21.03 -2.43 7.15
C ARG A 273 -19.70 -2.81 6.51
N LEU A 274 -18.63 -2.90 7.30
CA LEU A 274 -17.33 -3.41 6.84
C LEU A 274 -17.41 -4.86 6.32
N ASP A 275 -18.20 -5.72 6.96
CA ASP A 275 -18.43 -7.10 6.51
C ASP A 275 -19.10 -7.14 5.13
N LEU A 276 -20.10 -6.27 4.89
CA LEU A 276 -20.74 -6.14 3.58
C LEU A 276 -19.77 -5.65 2.50
N VAL A 277 -18.88 -4.70 2.82
CA VAL A 277 -17.81 -4.27 1.91
C VAL A 277 -16.86 -5.43 1.60
N SER A 278 -16.45 -6.19 2.62
CA SER A 278 -15.58 -7.37 2.46
C SER A 278 -16.18 -8.41 1.53
N LEU A 279 -17.47 -8.73 1.70
CA LEU A 279 -18.23 -9.62 0.81
C LEU A 279 -18.31 -9.08 -0.63
N SER A 280 -18.48 -7.77 -0.79
CA SER A 280 -18.50 -7.13 -2.10
C SER A 280 -17.14 -7.24 -2.80
N VAL A 281 -16.04 -7.08 -2.07
CA VAL A 281 -14.68 -7.24 -2.60
C VAL A 281 -14.40 -8.70 -2.99
N GLY A 282 -14.84 -9.67 -2.18
CA GLY A 282 -14.65 -11.09 -2.47
C GLY A 282 -15.43 -11.60 -3.70
N THR A 283 -16.44 -10.86 -4.15
CA THR A 283 -17.30 -11.23 -5.29
C THR A 283 -17.20 -10.24 -6.45
N MET A 284 -16.09 -9.50 -6.50
CA MET A 284 -15.92 -8.38 -7.41
C MET A 284 -15.69 -8.88 -8.87
N PRO A 285 -16.39 -8.33 -9.87
CA PRO A 285 -16.25 -8.80 -11.26
C PRO A 285 -14.89 -8.42 -11.84
N ALA A 286 -14.41 -9.24 -12.79
CA ALA A 286 -13.21 -8.98 -13.56
C ALA A 286 -13.28 -7.61 -14.24
N LEU A 287 -12.15 -6.89 -14.25
CA LEU A 287 -12.11 -5.53 -14.77
C LEU A 287 -12.50 -5.46 -16.25
N GLU A 288 -12.01 -6.43 -17.04
CA GLU A 288 -12.15 -6.45 -18.50
C GLU A 288 -13.54 -6.87 -18.99
N LEU A 289 -14.41 -7.35 -18.10
CA LEU A 289 -15.69 -7.96 -18.48
C LEU A 289 -16.89 -7.16 -17.99
N ALA A 290 -17.83 -6.91 -18.90
CA ALA A 290 -19.16 -6.40 -18.58
C ALA A 290 -20.12 -7.54 -18.18
N ALA A 291 -19.99 -8.66 -18.87
CA ALA A 291 -20.69 -9.92 -18.64
C ALA A 291 -19.78 -11.08 -19.10
N PRO A 292 -20.10 -12.36 -18.81
CA PRO A 292 -19.31 -13.48 -19.32
C PRO A 292 -19.13 -13.41 -20.84
N GLY A 293 -17.87 -13.31 -21.29
CA GLY A 293 -17.52 -13.21 -22.72
C GLY A 293 -17.76 -11.84 -23.37
N GLN A 294 -18.29 -10.85 -22.65
CA GLN A 294 -18.51 -9.51 -23.16
C GLN A 294 -17.45 -8.54 -22.63
N PRO A 295 -16.57 -7.98 -23.49
CA PRO A 295 -15.53 -7.06 -23.06
C PRO A 295 -16.14 -5.72 -22.64
N LEU A 296 -15.53 -5.12 -21.62
CA LEU A 296 -15.87 -3.79 -21.12
C LEU A 296 -15.02 -2.73 -21.85
N ALA A 297 -15.62 -1.58 -22.17
CA ALA A 297 -14.90 -0.47 -22.80
C ALA A 297 -13.74 0.04 -21.92
N GLN A 298 -12.65 0.54 -22.52
CA GLN A 298 -11.48 0.98 -21.78
C GLN A 298 -11.76 2.14 -20.80
N GLU A 299 -12.66 3.06 -21.16
CA GLU A 299 -13.08 4.16 -20.27
C GLU A 299 -13.76 3.66 -19.00
N GLU A 300 -14.60 2.62 -19.14
CA GLU A 300 -15.26 1.96 -18.03
C GLU A 300 -14.27 1.18 -17.16
N GLN A 301 -13.29 0.50 -17.77
CA GLN A 301 -12.19 -0.15 -17.04
C GLN A 301 -11.37 0.89 -16.25
N LEU A 302 -11.06 2.04 -16.85
CA LEU A 302 -10.37 3.15 -16.20
C LEU A 302 -11.19 3.71 -15.03
N ARG A 303 -12.51 3.89 -15.19
CA ARG A 303 -13.38 4.33 -14.10
C ARG A 303 -13.35 3.32 -12.95
N ARG A 304 -13.56 2.03 -13.23
CA ARG A 304 -13.55 0.97 -12.21
C ARG A 304 -12.22 0.93 -11.47
N ALA A 305 -11.08 0.98 -12.18
CA ALA A 305 -9.76 1.01 -11.56
C ALA A 305 -9.55 2.22 -10.64
N ARG A 306 -10.08 3.41 -11.02
CA ARG A 306 -10.04 4.60 -10.16
C ARG A 306 -10.84 4.42 -8.87
N HIS A 307 -12.02 3.81 -8.94
CA HIS A 307 -12.83 3.50 -7.76
C HIS A 307 -12.12 2.51 -6.83
N SER A 308 -11.51 1.46 -7.36
CA SER A 308 -10.69 0.53 -6.57
C SER A 308 -9.55 1.25 -5.86
N ARG A 309 -8.85 2.16 -6.55
CA ARG A 309 -7.78 2.96 -5.96
C ARG A 309 -8.28 3.87 -4.83
N ARG A 310 -9.46 4.48 -4.99
CA ARG A 310 -10.07 5.33 -3.95
C ARG A 310 -10.53 4.49 -2.75
N ALA A 311 -11.09 3.30 -2.98
CA ALA A 311 -11.40 2.37 -1.90
C ALA A 311 -10.14 1.96 -1.12
N ALA A 312 -9.02 1.71 -1.81
CA ALA A 312 -7.74 1.45 -1.13
C ALA A 312 -7.23 2.67 -0.33
N ALA A 313 -7.48 3.90 -0.80
CA ALA A 313 -7.16 5.10 -0.03
C ALA A 313 -8.03 5.23 1.24
N ALA A 314 -9.32 4.93 1.15
CA ALA A 314 -10.21 4.88 2.32
C ALA A 314 -9.82 3.75 3.29
N LEU A 315 -9.27 2.64 2.80
CA LEU A 315 -8.68 1.59 3.64
C LEU A 315 -7.45 2.10 4.41
N ASP A 316 -6.58 2.90 3.79
CA ASP A 316 -5.47 3.53 4.50
C ASP A 316 -5.99 4.49 5.60
N GLU A 317 -7.03 5.28 5.31
CA GLU A 317 -7.70 6.13 6.31
C GLU A 317 -8.25 5.29 7.48
N ALA A 318 -8.81 4.12 7.19
CA ALA A 318 -9.31 3.21 8.21
C ALA A 318 -8.18 2.65 9.10
N TRP A 319 -7.03 2.33 8.52
CA TRP A 319 -5.84 1.94 9.30
C TRP A 319 -5.30 3.09 10.16
N ALA A 320 -5.30 4.31 9.63
CA ALA A 320 -4.90 5.49 10.39
C ALA A 320 -5.89 5.82 11.52
N LEU A 321 -7.19 5.67 11.28
CA LEU A 321 -8.21 5.77 12.32
C LEU A 321 -7.99 4.73 13.43
N LEU A 322 -7.69 3.47 13.07
CA LEU A 322 -7.37 2.43 14.05
C LEU A 322 -6.12 2.78 14.86
N ALA A 323 -5.10 3.37 14.24
CA ALA A 323 -3.92 3.84 14.94
C ALA A 323 -4.30 4.90 16.00
N ARG A 324 -5.14 5.87 15.63
CA ARG A 324 -5.67 6.88 16.56
C ARG A 324 -6.51 6.28 17.68
N LEU A 325 -7.41 5.33 17.37
CA LEU A 325 -8.23 4.64 18.39
C LEU A 325 -7.36 3.95 19.46
N LYS A 326 -6.23 3.36 19.06
CA LYS A 326 -5.30 2.70 20.00
C LYS A 326 -4.56 3.67 20.91
N VAL A 327 -4.33 4.90 20.46
CA VAL A 327 -3.69 5.95 21.26
C VAL A 327 -4.72 6.67 22.15
N ALA A 328 -5.94 6.88 21.64
CA ALA A 328 -6.97 7.66 22.30
C ALA A 328 -7.47 7.07 23.62
N GLY A 329 -7.46 5.74 23.79
CA GLY A 329 -7.96 5.09 25.00
C GLY A 329 -9.43 5.45 25.26
N GLU A 330 -9.75 6.00 26.44
CA GLU A 330 -11.08 6.50 26.82
C GLU A 330 -11.36 7.97 26.39
N GLY A 331 -10.53 8.53 25.50
CA GLY A 331 -10.62 9.92 25.03
C GLY A 331 -11.88 10.24 24.19
N PRO A 332 -11.86 11.28 23.33
CA PRO A 332 -13.04 11.73 22.58
C PRO A 332 -13.38 10.74 21.43
N LEU A 333 -13.93 9.60 21.80
CA LEU A 333 -14.28 8.50 20.89
C LEU A 333 -15.38 8.91 19.91
N ASP A 334 -16.29 9.80 20.29
CA ASP A 334 -17.45 10.15 19.48
C ASP A 334 -17.04 10.76 18.13
N ALA A 335 -16.08 11.69 18.11
CA ALA A 335 -15.53 12.26 16.88
C ALA A 335 -14.78 11.22 16.01
N LEU A 336 -14.16 10.22 16.65
CA LEU A 336 -13.51 9.12 15.94
C LEU A 336 -14.53 8.16 15.32
N PHE A 337 -15.70 7.99 15.95
CA PHE A 337 -16.80 7.19 15.39
C PHE A 337 -17.51 7.89 14.23
N ASP A 338 -17.74 9.21 14.31
CA ASP A 338 -18.27 10.00 13.18
C ASP A 338 -17.33 9.89 11.95
N GLU A 339 -16.03 9.98 12.20
CA GLU A 339 -15.00 9.79 11.17
C GLU A 339 -14.97 8.36 10.63
N ALA A 340 -15.18 7.37 11.50
CA ALA A 340 -15.31 5.98 11.10
C ALA A 340 -16.49 5.77 10.15
N ASP A 341 -17.63 6.39 10.45
CA ASP A 341 -18.81 6.33 9.60
C ASP A 341 -18.57 6.95 8.22
N ARG A 342 -17.86 8.08 8.17
CA ARG A 342 -17.43 8.71 6.91
C ARG A 342 -16.53 7.78 6.09
N ILE A 343 -15.52 7.17 6.72
CA ILE A 343 -14.57 6.28 6.04
C ILE A 343 -15.28 5.03 5.50
N VAL A 344 -16.19 4.43 6.29
CA VAL A 344 -16.98 3.27 5.86
C VAL A 344 -17.92 3.65 4.72
N ALA A 345 -18.58 4.81 4.79
CA ALA A 345 -19.43 5.30 3.70
C ALA A 345 -18.65 5.49 2.39
N ASN A 346 -17.41 5.98 2.47
CA ASN A 346 -16.51 6.08 1.32
C ASN A 346 -16.16 4.70 0.75
N LEU A 347 -15.82 3.73 1.61
CA LEU A 347 -15.55 2.36 1.19
C LEU A 347 -16.76 1.73 0.48
N GLU A 348 -17.95 1.88 1.04
CA GLU A 348 -19.22 1.40 0.46
C GLU A 348 -19.48 2.04 -0.90
N THR A 349 -19.34 3.37 -0.99
CA THR A 349 -19.57 4.13 -2.20
C THR A 349 -18.61 3.72 -3.31
N GLU A 350 -17.31 3.64 -3.02
CA GLU A 350 -16.29 3.32 -4.01
C GLU A 350 -16.36 1.84 -4.44
N ALA A 351 -16.62 0.91 -3.51
CA ALA A 351 -16.85 -0.50 -3.85
C ALA A 351 -18.12 -0.70 -4.70
N GLY A 352 -19.19 0.02 -4.36
CA GLY A 352 -20.44 0.04 -5.13
C GLY A 352 -20.26 0.61 -6.54
N ALA A 353 -19.58 1.77 -6.65
CA ALA A 353 -19.33 2.44 -7.92
C ALA A 353 -18.40 1.64 -8.85
N ARG A 354 -17.44 0.88 -8.30
CA ARG A 354 -16.66 -0.08 -9.10
C ARG A 354 -17.54 -1.19 -9.67
N ARG A 355 -18.48 -1.71 -8.88
CA ARG A 355 -19.38 -2.81 -9.31
C ARG A 355 -20.43 -2.36 -10.32
N ALA A 356 -20.88 -1.12 -10.22
CA ALA A 356 -21.91 -0.57 -11.11
C ALA A 356 -21.55 -0.76 -12.59
N VAL A 357 -22.52 -1.25 -13.35
CA VAL A 357 -22.51 -1.23 -14.82
C VAL A 357 -23.25 0.03 -15.20
N THR A 358 -22.53 1.02 -15.73
CA THR A 358 -23.19 2.19 -16.30
C THR A 358 -23.74 1.75 -17.64
N ALA A 359 -25.03 1.45 -17.69
CA ALA A 359 -25.73 1.37 -18.96
C ALA A 359 -25.62 2.77 -19.58
N ARG A 360 -24.80 2.93 -20.63
CA ARG A 360 -24.97 4.10 -21.50
C ARG A 360 -26.39 4.02 -22.04
N GLU A 361 -27.13 5.09 -21.83
CA GLU A 361 -28.47 5.34 -22.38
C GLU A 361 -28.58 4.81 -23.80
N VAL A 362 -29.27 3.67 -23.96
CA VAL A 362 -29.91 3.29 -25.21
C VAL A 362 -31.26 4.00 -25.21
N GLU A 363 -31.23 5.34 -25.27
CA GLU A 363 -32.41 6.19 -25.42
C GLU A 363 -32.09 7.34 -26.39
N LEU A 364 -31.53 7.04 -27.56
CA LEU A 364 -31.52 7.96 -28.70
C LEU A 364 -31.56 7.18 -30.02
N GLU A 365 -32.52 6.28 -30.19
CA GLU A 365 -32.86 5.73 -31.51
C GLU A 365 -34.30 5.16 -31.56
N GLU A 366 -35.27 5.84 -30.94
CA GLU A 366 -36.68 5.75 -31.33
C GLU A 366 -37.31 7.15 -31.30
N VAL A 367 -37.05 7.94 -32.34
CA VAL A 367 -37.91 9.05 -32.78
C VAL A 367 -38.15 8.92 -34.26
#